data_AF-A0A519ZDA7-F1
#
_entry.id   AF-A0A519ZDA7-F1
#
_cell.length_a   1.000
_cell.length_b   1.000
_cell.length_c   1.000
_cell.angle_alpha   90.00
_cell.angle_beta   90.00
_cell.angle_gamma   90.00
#
_symmetry.space_group_name_H-M   'P 1'
#
loop_
_entity.id
_entity.type
_entity.pdbx_description
1 polymer ?
#
loop_
_entity_poly.entity_id
_entity_poly.type
_entity_poly.pdbx_seq_one_letter_code
_entity_poly.pdbx_strand_id
1 'polypeptide(L)' 'HSDGEKDLKKNGAIGSLTLGAERKFAFKHKVSKETISLVLENGSLLVMKGETQTYWLHRLPPTKTVSKPRINLTFRTINF' A
#
# COMPACT_ATOMS: atom_id res chain seq x y z
N HIS A 1 -6.83 -4.54 -1.93
CA HIS A 1 -7.97 -3.60 -1.96
C HIS A 1 -7.46 -2.24 -2.44
N SER A 2 -8.27 -1.18 -2.42
CA SER A 2 -7.82 0.22 -2.52
C SER A 2 -8.37 0.99 -1.33
N ASP A 3 -7.65 1.99 -0.85
CA ASP A 3 -8.08 2.80 0.31
C ASP A 3 -9.01 3.92 -0.19
N GLY A 4 -10.32 3.64 -0.21
CA GLY A 4 -11.35 4.53 -0.80
C GLY A 4 -12.48 4.91 0.16
N GLU A 5 -12.18 4.96 1.46
CA GLU A 5 -13.13 5.38 2.51
C GLU A 5 -13.57 6.84 2.31
N LYS A 6 -14.84 7.15 2.59
CA LYS A 6 -15.44 8.48 2.34
C LYS A 6 -14.79 9.60 3.15
N ASP A 7 -14.28 9.26 4.33
CA ASP A 7 -13.74 10.22 5.30
C ASP A 7 -12.26 10.57 4.98
N LEU A 8 -11.65 9.88 4.01
CA LEU A 8 -10.31 10.19 3.54
C LEU A 8 -10.31 11.46 2.70
N LYS A 9 -9.33 12.32 2.94
CA LYS A 9 -9.07 13.45 2.04
C LYS A 9 -8.91 12.93 0.61
N LYS A 10 -9.79 13.37 -0.29
CA LYS A 10 -9.73 12.99 -1.71
C LYS A 10 -8.34 13.28 -2.28
N ASN A 11 -7.72 12.27 -2.89
CA ASN A 11 -6.35 12.32 -3.41
C ASN A 11 -5.27 12.70 -2.36
N GLY A 12 -5.58 12.53 -1.08
CA GLY A 12 -4.63 12.68 0.03
C GLY A 12 -3.51 11.65 -0.07
N ALA A 13 -2.31 12.04 0.40
CA ALA A 13 -1.20 11.10 0.50
C ALA A 13 -1.45 10.11 1.64
N ILE A 14 -1.19 8.83 1.37
CA ILE A 14 -1.13 7.76 2.36
C ILE A 14 0.33 7.35 2.51
N GLY A 15 0.85 7.46 3.73
CA GLY A 15 2.19 7.00 4.08
C GLY A 15 2.12 5.61 4.69
N SER A 16 2.88 4.66 4.14
CA SER A 16 2.94 3.28 4.64
C SER A 16 4.36 2.95 5.07
N LEU A 17 4.61 2.97 6.38
CA LEU A 17 5.91 2.64 6.97
C LEU A 17 5.98 1.15 7.29
N THR A 18 7.03 0.48 6.80
CA THR A 18 7.26 -0.96 7.04
C THR A 18 8.34 -1.16 8.09
N LEU A 19 8.09 -2.04 9.06
CA LEU A 19 9.05 -2.47 10.07
C LEU A 19 9.11 -4.00 10.13
N GLY A 20 10.30 -4.56 10.25
CA GLY A 20 10.52 -6.01 10.28
C GLY A 20 10.63 -6.63 8.89
N ALA A 21 10.03 -7.81 8.71
CA ALA A 21 10.27 -8.65 7.54
C ALA A 21 9.84 -7.99 6.22
N GLU A 22 10.71 -8.10 5.21
CA GLU A 22 10.47 -7.55 3.89
C GLU A 22 9.41 -8.34 3.14
N ARG A 23 8.57 -7.64 2.38
CA ARG A 23 7.48 -8.26 1.65
C ARG A 23 7.24 -7.57 0.32
N LYS A 24 6.96 -8.37 -0.70
CA LYS A 24 6.46 -7.89 -1.97
C LYS A 24 5.11 -7.20 -1.76
N PHE A 25 5.00 -5.95 -2.19
CA PHE A 25 3.77 -5.20 -2.26
C PHE A 25 3.40 -5.03 -3.73
N ALA A 26 2.21 -5.49 -4.10
CA ALA A 26 1.79 -5.58 -5.50
C ALA A 26 0.63 -4.64 -5.76
N PHE A 27 0.67 -3.94 -6.89
CA PHE A 27 -0.40 -3.14 -7.43
C PHE A 27 -0.97 -3.79 -8.70
N LYS A 28 -2.27 -3.60 -8.91
CA LYS A 28 -2.97 -3.98 -10.14
C LYS A 28 -3.91 -2.85 -10.58
N HIS A 29 -3.72 -2.35 -11.79
CA HIS A 29 -4.58 -1.33 -12.34
C HIS A 29 -5.99 -1.89 -12.58
N LYS A 30 -7.02 -1.14 -12.18
CA LYS A 30 -8.42 -1.62 -12.18
C LYS A 30 -8.95 -1.87 -13.59
N VAL A 31 -8.51 -1.08 -14.59
CA VAL A 31 -8.98 -1.15 -15.98
C VAL A 31 -8.02 -1.98 -16.85
N SER A 32 -6.83 -1.44 -17.15
CA SER A 32 -5.81 -2.10 -18.01
C SER A 32 -5.29 -3.44 -17.47
N LYS A 33 -5.54 -3.75 -16.20
CA LYS A 33 -5.04 -4.95 -15.50
C LYS A 33 -3.52 -5.03 -15.39
N GLU A 34 -2.80 -3.97 -15.76
CA GLU A 34 -1.36 -3.83 -15.55
C GLU A 34 -0.99 -4.11 -14.10
N THR A 35 0.13 -4.80 -13.88
CA THR A 35 0.64 -5.11 -12.55
C THR A 35 2.05 -4.61 -12.35
N ILE A 36 2.26 -3.90 -11.26
CA ILE A 36 3.58 -3.45 -10.82
C ILE A 36 3.79 -3.89 -9.38
N SER A 37 5.04 -4.03 -8.97
CA SER A 37 5.34 -4.43 -7.59
C SER A 37 6.68 -3.89 -7.14
N LEU A 38 6.78 -3.67 -5.84
CA LEU A 38 8.03 -3.36 -5.16
C LEU A 38 8.21 -4.27 -3.95
N VAL A 39 9.45 -4.38 -3.47
CA VAL A 39 9.74 -4.96 -2.17
C VAL A 39 9.73 -3.83 -1.16
N LEU A 40 8.96 -4.00 -0.07
CA LEU A 40 8.97 -3.08 1.05
C LEU A 40 9.97 -3.61 2.08
N GLU A 41 11.12 -2.95 2.16
CA GLU A 41 12.22 -3.26 3.06
C GLU A 41 11.93 -2.75 4.48
N ASN A 42 12.70 -3.25 5.46
CA ASN A 42 12.63 -2.73 6.83
C ASN A 42 13.00 -1.24 6.87
N GLY A 43 12.14 -0.42 7.47
CA GLY A 43 12.32 1.03 7.56
C GLY A 43 11.88 1.80 6.31
N SER A 44 11.40 1.12 5.26
CA SER A 44 10.93 1.79 4.04
C SER A 44 9.60 2.52 4.26
N LEU A 45 9.49 3.69 3.63
CA LEU A 45 8.24 4.47 3.55
C LEU A 45 7.73 4.48 2.11
N LEU A 46 6.59 3.83 1.89
CA LEU A 46 5.84 3.92 0.63
C LEU A 46 4.81 5.05 0.72
N VAL A 47 4.88 6.00 -0.21
CA VAL A 47 3.89 7.08 -0.34
C VAL A 47 2.98 6.82 -1.54
N MET A 48 1.70 6.58 -1.28
CA MET A 48 0.66 6.50 -2.30
C MET A 48 -0.09 7.84 -2.34
N LYS A 49 -0.07 8.56 -3.48
CA LYS A 49 -0.64 9.91 -3.58
C LYS A 49 -1.32 10.14 -4.92
N GLY A 50 -2.11 11.21 -5.02
CA GLY A 50 -2.86 11.51 -6.23
C GLY A 50 -3.90 10.43 -6.47
N GLU A 51 -3.90 9.84 -7.66
CA GLU A 51 -4.99 8.95 -8.10
C GLU A 51 -4.71 7.46 -7.88
N THR A 52 -3.68 7.11 -7.11
CA THR A 52 -3.32 5.70 -6.83
C THR A 52 -4.52 4.92 -6.30
N GLN A 53 -5.27 5.45 -5.33
CA GLN A 53 -6.42 4.73 -4.75
C GLN A 53 -7.61 4.64 -5.72
N THR A 54 -7.75 5.62 -6.61
CA THR A 54 -8.78 5.64 -7.65
C THR A 54 -8.54 4.51 -8.65
N TYR A 55 -7.32 4.37 -9.16
CA TYR A 55 -7.04 3.51 -10.31
C TYR A 55 -6.38 2.17 -9.98
N TRP A 56 -5.77 2.01 -8.81
CA TRP A 56 -5.00 0.83 -8.47
C TRP A 56 -5.56 0.09 -7.27
N LEU A 57 -5.59 -1.23 -7.37
CA LEU A 57 -5.70 -2.12 -6.22
C LEU A 57 -4.29 -2.45 -5.74
N HIS A 58 -4.11 -2.58 -4.43
CA HIS A 58 -2.86 -3.03 -3.84
C HIS A 58 -3.08 -4.25 -2.91
N ARG A 59 -2.04 -5.05 -2.71
CA ARG A 59 -2.05 -6.15 -1.74
C ARG A 59 -0.64 -6.53 -1.31
N LEU A 60 -0.57 -7.23 -0.18
CA LEU A 60 0.58 -8.04 0.22
C LEU A 60 0.29 -9.51 -0.17
N PRO A 61 0.89 -10.07 -1.23
CA PRO A 61 0.66 -11.47 -1.59
C PRO A 61 1.11 -12.41 -0.47
N PRO A 62 0.38 -13.52 -0.21
CA PRO A 62 0.82 -14.56 0.71
C PRO A 62 2.17 -15.12 0.27
N THR A 63 3.02 -15.48 1.23
CA THR A 63 4.27 -16.19 0.98
C THR A 63 4.49 -17.24 2.05
N LYS A 64 5.08 -18.38 1.68
CA LYS A 64 5.48 -19.45 2.59
C LYS A 64 6.94 -19.32 3.04
N THR A 65 7.73 -18.45 2.39
CA THR A 65 9.19 -18.37 2.61
C THR A 65 9.61 -17.34 3.65
N VAL A 66 8.71 -16.42 4.04
CA VAL A 66 8.99 -15.39 5.05
C VAL A 66 8.33 -15.80 6.36
N SER A 67 9.15 -16.12 7.36
CA SER A 67 8.71 -16.56 8.68
C SER A 67 8.81 -15.48 9.77
N LYS A 68 9.52 -14.37 9.48
CA LYS A 68 9.70 -13.27 10.42
C LYS A 68 8.47 -12.32 10.42
N PRO A 69 8.12 -11.72 11.57
CA PRO A 69 6.99 -10.79 11.65
C PRO A 69 7.26 -9.49 10.90
N ARG A 70 6.18 -8.84 10.44
CA ARG A 70 6.18 -7.53 9.78
C ARG A 70 5.06 -6.67 10.37
N ILE A 71 5.38 -5.44 10.73
CA ILE A 71 4.43 -4.41 11.14
C ILE A 71 4.34 -3.37 10.02
N ASN A 72 3.15 -2.89 9.73
CA ASN A 72 2.93 -1.79 8.78
C ASN A 72 2.08 -0.71 9.44
N LEU A 73 2.61 0.50 9.49
CA LEU A 73 1.89 1.67 9.98
C LEU A 73 1.40 2.47 8.77
N THR A 74 0.08 2.60 8.63
CA THR A 74 -0.55 3.33 7.53
C THR A 74 -1.09 4.67 8.06
N PHE A 75 -0.43 5.75 7.69
CA PHE A 75 -0.79 7.12 8.05
C PHE A 75 -1.72 7.71 6.99
N ARG A 76 -2.83 8.31 7.43
CA ARG A 76 -3.85 8.90 6.58
C ARG A 76 -4.30 10.25 7.15
N THR A 77 -4.69 11.18 6.27
CA THR A 77 -5.38 12.41 6.66
C THR A 77 -6.89 12.20 6.53
N ILE A 78 -7.61 12.34 7.64
CA ILE A 78 -9.07 12.29 7.70
C ILE A 78 -9.61 13.72 7.60
N ASN A 79 -10.69 13.91 6.84
CA ASN A 79 -11.45 15.16 6.86
C ASN A 79 -12.52 15.07 7.96
N PHE A 80 -12.67 16.14 8.73
CA PHE A 80 -13.73 16.30 9.74
C PHE A 80 -14.87 17.16 9.19
#